data_AF-A0AA95MMM7-F1
#
_entry.id   AF-A0AA95MMM7-F1
#
_cell.length_a   1.000
_cell.length_b   1.000
_cell.length_c   1.000
_cell.angle_alpha   90.00
_cell.angle_beta   90.00
_cell.angle_gamma   90.00
#
_symmetry.space_group_name_H-M   'P 1'
#
loop_
_entity.id
_entity.type
_entity.pdbx_description
1 polymer ?
#
loop_
_entity_poly.entity_id
_entity_poly.type
_entity_poly.pdbx_seq_one_letter_code
_entity_poly.pdbx_strand_id
1 'polypeptide(L)'
;MRNRHRIRRILHQNMHNTSPQSVVEKSKFNWLDTSLIIGFITALGYFVAYSFKKGYLNYFGISEIFLKQIDIIIVIISISIVGTLLFYLYSIYNNLSKVLEQFNNPYTKLFKEAFLPFLVLGLPSAIFLSDSIKVVLIILSIYLVLIYILPIIKFKDVRGYKNKIEKELISLDEEGFTLKNIMFAFRNLPSSRIFLTIVTFLIMQPTVHLIGHMNAELERKFYVLDIKGHNYLVIDKFGDNFIIAPYDTKKNTMKQEFQIIEIKSDFDSPLVYKKIILPDKIKFIQDKSNKN
;
A
#
# COMPACT_ATOMS: atom_id res chain seq x y z
N MET A 1 -29.99 65.38 -21.90
CA MET A 1 -28.66 65.08 -22.51
C MET A 1 -27.46 65.14 -21.55
N ARG A 2 -27.63 65.15 -20.20
CA ARG A 2 -26.52 65.34 -19.24
C ARG A 2 -25.91 64.05 -18.64
N ASN A 3 -26.50 62.88 -18.91
CA ASN A 3 -26.07 61.60 -18.30
C ASN A 3 -24.99 60.83 -19.09
N ARG A 4 -24.76 61.12 -20.38
CA ARG A 4 -23.75 60.39 -21.17
C ARG A 4 -22.31 60.78 -20.85
N HIS A 5 -22.07 61.97 -20.29
CA HIS A 5 -20.72 62.40 -19.90
C HIS A 5 -20.24 61.81 -18.56
N ARG A 6 -21.15 61.40 -17.67
CA ARG A 6 -20.77 60.78 -16.38
C ARG A 6 -20.30 59.33 -16.55
N ILE A 7 -20.95 58.58 -17.44
CA ILE A 7 -20.59 57.19 -17.74
C ILE A 7 -19.22 57.07 -18.41
N ARG A 8 -18.84 58.02 -19.28
CA ARG A 8 -17.50 58.04 -19.91
C ARG A 8 -16.36 58.32 -18.93
N ARG A 9 -16.57 59.10 -17.86
CA ARG A 9 -15.54 59.32 -16.84
C ARG A 9 -15.32 58.11 -15.94
N ILE A 10 -16.38 57.38 -15.60
CA ILE A 10 -16.26 56.14 -14.80
C ILE A 10 -15.56 55.04 -15.61
N LEU A 11 -15.85 54.93 -16.91
CA LEU A 11 -15.16 53.98 -17.80
C LEU A 11 -13.67 54.31 -17.99
N HIS A 12 -13.29 55.59 -18.06
CA HIS A 12 -11.88 55.96 -18.19
C HIS A 12 -11.10 55.87 -16.87
N GLN A 13 -11.73 56.10 -15.71
CA GLN A 13 -11.06 55.90 -14.42
C GLN A 13 -10.79 54.42 -14.11
N ASN A 14 -11.63 53.50 -14.61
CA ASN A 14 -11.40 52.07 -14.42
C ASN A 14 -10.39 51.46 -15.41
N MET A 15 -10.05 52.15 -16.51
CA MET A 15 -9.06 51.65 -17.48
C MET A 15 -7.60 51.98 -17.12
N HIS A 16 -7.34 52.87 -16.14
CA HIS A 16 -5.98 53.19 -15.71
C HIS A 16 -5.50 52.41 -14.47
N ASN A 17 -6.35 51.57 -13.85
CA ASN A 17 -5.99 50.75 -12.68
C ASN A 17 -5.79 49.26 -12.99
N THR A 18 -5.76 48.86 -14.26
CA THR A 18 -5.31 47.51 -14.65
C THR A 18 -3.86 47.57 -15.09
N SER A 19 -2.97 47.89 -14.15
CA SER A 19 -1.58 47.47 -14.30
C SER A 19 -1.58 45.93 -14.33
N PRO A 20 -0.91 45.29 -15.31
CA PRO A 20 -0.70 43.86 -15.29
C PRO A 20 0.39 43.58 -14.25
N GLN A 21 0.05 43.75 -12.96
CA GLN A 21 0.71 42.98 -11.93
C GLN A 21 0.20 41.55 -12.09
N SER A 22 0.79 40.85 -13.05
CA SER A 22 0.96 39.42 -12.97
C SER A 22 1.61 39.15 -11.62
N VAL A 23 0.78 38.87 -10.63
CA VAL A 23 1.17 38.17 -9.41
C VAL A 23 1.62 36.80 -9.91
N VAL A 24 2.85 36.74 -10.40
CA VAL A 24 3.65 35.53 -10.39
C VAL A 24 3.84 35.27 -8.91
N GLU A 25 2.84 34.64 -8.31
CA GLU A 25 2.91 34.03 -7.02
C GLU A 25 4.00 32.97 -7.17
N LYS A 26 5.25 33.39 -6.98
CA LYS A 26 6.38 32.49 -6.78
C LYS A 26 5.99 31.69 -5.54
N SER A 27 5.36 30.56 -5.78
CA SER A 27 5.28 29.44 -4.86
C SER A 27 6.66 29.35 -4.22
N LYS A 28 6.78 29.83 -2.98
CA LYS A 28 8.01 29.69 -2.21
C LYS A 28 8.17 28.20 -2.03
N PHE A 29 9.01 27.61 -2.86
CA PHE A 29 9.37 26.21 -2.81
C PHE A 29 10.05 26.01 -1.44
N ASN A 30 9.27 25.52 -0.47
CA ASN A 30 9.74 25.32 0.89
C ASN A 30 10.75 24.16 0.86
N TRP A 31 12.02 24.50 0.81
CA TRP A 31 13.11 23.52 0.80
C TRP A 31 13.10 22.62 2.05
N LEU A 32 12.65 23.15 3.19
CA LEU A 32 12.41 22.38 4.43
C LEU A 32 11.36 21.28 4.23
N ASP A 33 10.28 21.55 3.49
CA ASP A 33 9.26 20.55 3.18
C ASP A 33 9.83 19.46 2.26
N THR A 34 10.73 19.83 1.34
CA THR A 34 11.37 18.87 0.43
C THR A 34 12.30 17.91 1.16
N SER A 35 13.17 18.40 2.04
CA SER A 35 14.09 17.56 2.82
C SER A 35 13.35 16.62 3.77
N LEU A 36 12.27 17.10 4.40
CA LEU A 36 11.40 16.26 5.24
C LEU A 36 10.70 15.18 4.43
N ILE A 37 10.20 15.50 3.23
CA ILE A 37 9.60 14.51 2.32
C ILE A 37 10.63 13.45 1.89
N ILE A 38 11.86 13.84 1.58
CA ILE A 38 12.91 12.88 1.20
C ILE A 38 13.25 11.96 2.38
N GLY A 39 13.46 12.52 3.57
CA GLY A 39 13.71 11.74 4.79
C GLY A 39 12.55 10.79 5.10
N PHE A 40 11.32 11.26 4.91
CA PHE A 40 10.11 10.47 5.06
C PHE A 40 10.04 9.28 4.09
N ILE A 41 10.23 9.54 2.80
CA ILE A 41 10.22 8.50 1.75
C ILE A 41 11.30 7.46 2.04
N THR A 42 12.48 7.91 2.50
CA THR A 42 13.59 7.03 2.84
C THR A 42 13.23 6.13 4.03
N ALA A 43 12.71 6.71 5.11
CA ALA A 43 12.26 5.97 6.29
C ALA A 43 11.16 4.97 5.94
N LEU A 44 10.19 5.36 5.11
CA LEU A 44 9.14 4.49 4.62
C LEU A 44 9.71 3.34 3.78
N GLY A 45 10.68 3.60 2.90
CA GLY A 45 11.36 2.58 2.10
C GLY A 45 12.04 1.50 2.95
N TYR A 46 12.79 1.91 3.98
CA TYR A 46 13.39 0.98 4.93
C TYR A 46 12.35 0.21 5.74
N PHE A 47 11.29 0.89 6.20
CA PHE A 47 10.21 0.27 6.97
C PHE A 47 9.46 -0.80 6.17
N VAL A 48 9.18 -0.50 4.89
CA VAL A 48 8.58 -1.43 3.93
C VAL A 48 9.51 -2.62 3.70
N ALA A 49 10.80 -2.39 3.44
CA ALA A 49 11.78 -3.46 3.26
C ALA A 49 11.91 -4.37 4.50
N TYR A 50 11.96 -3.77 5.68
CA TYR A 50 11.98 -4.48 6.97
C TYR A 50 10.74 -5.35 7.12
N SER A 51 9.56 -4.78 6.89
CA SER A 51 8.29 -5.50 7.02
C SER A 51 8.22 -6.68 6.05
N PHE A 52 8.66 -6.50 4.80
CA PHE A 52 8.73 -7.54 3.79
C PHE A 52 9.65 -8.67 4.24
N LYS A 53 10.87 -8.32 4.67
CA LYS A 53 11.86 -9.31 5.10
C LYS A 53 11.40 -10.07 6.33
N LYS A 54 10.78 -9.38 7.28
CA LYS A 54 10.16 -9.99 8.46
C LYS A 54 9.12 -11.02 8.07
N GLY A 55 8.23 -10.68 7.14
CA GLY A 55 7.23 -11.61 6.62
C GLY A 55 7.82 -12.83 5.94
N TYR A 56 8.83 -12.62 5.10
CA TYR A 56 9.56 -13.68 4.40
C TYR A 56 10.22 -14.66 5.38
N LEU A 57 10.95 -14.16 6.37
CA LEU A 57 11.62 -15.00 7.38
C LEU A 57 10.63 -15.72 8.30
N ASN A 58 9.52 -15.06 8.64
CA ASN A 58 8.46 -15.64 9.46
C ASN A 58 7.84 -16.88 8.80
N TYR A 59 7.70 -16.91 7.46
CA TYR A 59 7.27 -18.12 6.74
C TYR A 59 8.14 -19.34 7.06
N PHE A 60 9.47 -19.16 7.12
CA PHE A 60 10.39 -20.24 7.45
C PHE A 60 10.41 -20.55 8.95
N GLY A 61 9.89 -19.68 9.81
CA GLY A 61 9.98 -19.77 11.27
C GLY A 61 11.24 -19.15 11.85
N ILE A 62 11.94 -18.30 11.07
CA ILE A 62 13.16 -17.62 11.51
C ILE A 62 12.77 -16.41 12.37
N SER A 63 13.41 -16.27 13.53
CA SER A 63 13.14 -15.18 14.48
C SER A 63 13.65 -13.83 13.99
N GLU A 64 13.14 -12.75 14.58
CA GLU A 64 13.48 -11.37 14.21
C GLU A 64 14.95 -11.00 14.47
N ILE A 65 15.69 -11.83 15.20
CA ILE A 65 17.11 -11.62 15.55
C ILE A 65 17.99 -11.55 14.29
N PHE A 66 17.57 -12.20 13.20
CA PHE A 66 18.27 -12.23 11.92
C PHE A 66 17.95 -11.04 11.00
N LEU A 67 17.09 -10.09 11.42
CA LEU A 67 16.68 -8.93 10.60
C LEU A 67 17.66 -7.75 10.65
N LYS A 68 18.83 -7.88 11.30
CA LYS A 68 19.76 -6.75 11.52
C LYS A 68 20.36 -6.16 10.23
N GLN A 69 20.33 -6.88 9.12
CA GLN A 69 20.84 -6.40 7.84
C GLN A 69 19.76 -6.52 6.77
N ILE A 70 19.31 -5.37 6.28
CA ILE A 70 18.40 -5.29 5.14
C ILE A 70 19.24 -4.96 3.93
N ASP A 71 19.31 -5.90 2.99
CA ASP A 71 19.97 -5.67 1.70
C ASP A 71 19.23 -4.58 0.92
N ILE A 72 19.99 -3.69 0.26
CA ILE A 72 19.45 -2.67 -0.63
C ILE A 72 18.59 -3.29 -1.74
N ILE A 73 18.91 -4.51 -2.18
CA ILE A 73 18.10 -5.26 -3.15
C ILE A 73 16.68 -5.48 -2.61
N ILE A 74 16.54 -5.84 -1.32
CA ILE A 74 15.23 -6.04 -0.68
C ILE A 74 14.46 -4.73 -0.59
N VAL A 75 15.16 -3.61 -0.36
CA VAL A 75 14.55 -2.27 -0.37
C VAL A 75 13.98 -1.95 -1.74
N ILE A 76 14.78 -2.13 -2.80
CA ILE A 76 14.37 -1.86 -4.19
C ILE A 76 13.18 -2.76 -4.59
N ILE A 77 13.23 -4.05 -4.28
CA ILE A 77 12.14 -4.99 -4.58
C ILE A 77 10.86 -4.56 -3.85
N SER A 78 10.95 -4.25 -2.56
CA SER A 78 9.77 -3.89 -1.77
C SER A 78 9.13 -2.59 -2.26
N ILE A 79 9.93 -1.56 -2.57
CA ILE A 79 9.45 -0.31 -3.17
C ILE A 79 8.81 -0.58 -4.54
N SER A 80 9.41 -1.43 -5.36
CA SER A 80 8.89 -1.76 -6.71
C SER A 80 7.54 -2.47 -6.63
N ILE A 81 7.40 -3.46 -5.72
CA ILE A 81 6.14 -4.19 -5.51
C ILE A 81 5.05 -3.24 -5.02
N VAL A 82 5.34 -2.45 -3.99
CA VAL A 82 4.36 -1.51 -3.40
C VAL A 82 3.97 -0.43 -4.41
N GLY A 83 4.95 0.15 -5.12
CA GLY A 83 4.70 1.17 -6.15
C GLY A 83 3.85 0.63 -7.30
N THR A 84 4.15 -0.57 -7.78
CA THR A 84 3.36 -1.24 -8.83
C THR A 84 1.93 -1.52 -8.36
N LEU A 85 1.76 -2.01 -7.13
CA LEU A 85 0.45 -2.24 -6.53
C LEU A 85 -0.37 -0.95 -6.47
N LEU A 86 0.19 0.13 -5.93
CA LEU A 86 -0.50 1.43 -5.84
C LEU A 86 -0.85 1.98 -7.23
N PHE A 87 0.05 1.88 -8.20
CA PHE A 87 -0.21 2.29 -9.58
C PHE A 87 -1.36 1.50 -10.21
N TYR A 88 -1.41 0.20 -9.97
CA TYR A 88 -2.48 -0.67 -10.45
C TYR A 88 -3.84 -0.30 -9.82
N LEU A 89 -3.89 -0.07 -8.51
CA LEU A 89 -5.11 0.36 -7.80
C LEU A 89 -5.61 1.71 -8.30
N TYR A 90 -4.70 2.68 -8.45
CA TYR A 90 -5.02 3.98 -9.02
C TYR A 90 -5.58 3.86 -10.44
N SER A 91 -4.96 3.02 -11.27
CA SER A 91 -5.40 2.77 -12.65
C SER A 91 -6.80 2.15 -12.69
N ILE A 92 -7.08 1.14 -11.85
CA ILE A 92 -8.42 0.53 -11.75
C ILE A 92 -9.44 1.59 -11.33
N TYR A 93 -9.16 2.35 -10.27
CA TYR A 93 -10.06 3.38 -9.77
C TYR A 93 -10.39 4.40 -10.86
N ASN A 94 -9.38 4.92 -11.56
CA ASN A 94 -9.56 5.93 -12.59
C ASN A 94 -10.37 5.39 -13.79
N ASN A 95 -10.08 4.16 -14.23
CA ASN A 95 -10.83 3.54 -15.33
C ASN A 95 -12.29 3.29 -14.94
N LEU A 96 -12.55 2.71 -13.77
CA LEU A 96 -13.91 2.48 -13.28
C LEU A 96 -14.66 3.80 -13.06
N SER A 97 -14.01 4.83 -12.51
CA SER A 97 -14.60 6.17 -12.35
C SER A 97 -15.05 6.76 -13.68
N LYS A 98 -14.20 6.70 -14.71
CA LYS A 98 -14.53 7.19 -16.07
C LYS A 98 -15.69 6.44 -16.70
N VAL A 99 -15.74 5.12 -16.54
CA VAL A 99 -16.88 4.31 -17.02
C VAL A 99 -18.15 4.71 -16.29
N LEU A 100 -18.10 4.88 -14.96
CA LEU A 100 -19.26 5.25 -14.15
C LEU A 100 -19.76 6.67 -14.43
N GLU A 101 -18.88 7.60 -14.82
CA GLU A 101 -19.23 8.98 -15.20
C GLU A 101 -20.15 9.07 -16.43
N GLN A 102 -20.10 8.07 -17.31
CA GLN A 102 -20.97 8.02 -18.49
C GLN A 102 -22.45 7.85 -18.10
N PHE A 103 -22.72 7.30 -16.93
CA PHE A 103 -24.07 7.14 -16.40
C PHE A 103 -24.47 8.41 -15.65
N ASN A 104 -25.29 9.26 -16.26
CA ASN A 104 -25.83 10.46 -15.62
C ASN A 104 -26.97 10.12 -14.62
N ASN A 105 -26.68 9.26 -13.65
CA ASN A 105 -27.61 8.78 -12.64
C ASN A 105 -27.08 9.11 -11.23
N PRO A 106 -27.89 9.70 -10.33
CA PRO A 106 -27.44 10.01 -8.96
C PRO A 106 -26.98 8.76 -8.17
N TYR A 107 -27.54 7.58 -8.42
CA TYR A 107 -27.11 6.36 -7.73
C TYR A 107 -25.69 5.93 -8.14
N THR A 108 -25.35 6.01 -9.43
CA THR A 108 -24.01 5.67 -9.92
C THR A 108 -22.97 6.68 -9.45
N LYS A 109 -23.34 7.97 -9.39
CA LYS A 109 -22.50 9.02 -8.80
C LYS A 109 -22.24 8.74 -7.32
N LEU A 110 -23.26 8.37 -6.53
CA LEU A 110 -23.07 8.05 -5.12
C LEU A 110 -22.17 6.82 -4.95
N PHE A 111 -22.37 5.78 -5.75
CA PHE A 111 -21.50 4.61 -5.76
C PHE A 111 -20.04 4.99 -6.08
N LYS A 112 -19.82 5.83 -7.09
CA LYS A 112 -18.49 6.27 -7.52
C LYS A 112 -17.77 7.07 -6.42
N GLU A 113 -18.45 8.03 -5.82
CA GLU A 113 -17.82 8.94 -4.84
C GLU A 113 -17.67 8.28 -3.45
N ALA A 114 -18.65 7.48 -3.01
CA ALA A 114 -18.68 6.94 -1.65
C ALA A 114 -18.18 5.49 -1.55
N PHE A 115 -18.48 4.62 -2.52
CA PHE A 115 -18.20 3.17 -2.38
C PHE A 115 -16.99 2.70 -3.18
N LEU A 116 -16.81 3.21 -4.41
CA LEU A 116 -15.76 2.74 -5.32
C LEU A 116 -14.35 2.80 -4.73
N PRO A 117 -13.92 3.84 -3.98
CA PRO A 117 -12.60 3.84 -3.35
C PRO A 117 -12.40 2.64 -2.42
N PHE A 118 -13.41 2.30 -1.62
CA PHE A 118 -13.36 1.17 -0.68
C PHE A 118 -13.43 -0.16 -1.40
N LEU A 119 -14.16 -0.26 -2.51
CA LEU A 119 -14.17 -1.47 -3.33
C LEU A 119 -12.79 -1.72 -3.97
N VAL A 120 -12.16 -0.69 -4.51
CA VAL A 120 -10.83 -0.80 -5.13
C VAL A 120 -9.75 -1.12 -4.11
N LEU A 121 -9.84 -0.58 -2.89
CA LEU A 121 -8.90 -0.90 -1.80
C LEU A 121 -9.22 -2.24 -1.11
N GLY A 122 -10.50 -2.59 -1.00
CA GLY A 122 -10.99 -3.76 -0.26
C GLY A 122 -10.82 -5.09 -1.02
N LEU A 123 -10.96 -5.09 -2.35
CA LEU A 123 -10.79 -6.33 -3.13
C LEU A 123 -9.35 -6.89 -3.07
N PRO A 124 -8.29 -6.08 -3.24
CA PRO A 124 -6.92 -6.55 -3.04
C PRO A 124 -6.68 -7.04 -1.61
N SER A 125 -7.20 -6.34 -0.59
CA SER A 125 -7.03 -6.77 0.81
C SER A 125 -7.71 -8.11 1.10
N ALA A 126 -8.77 -8.45 0.37
CA ALA A 126 -9.40 -9.77 0.46
C ALA A 126 -8.54 -10.91 -0.07
N ILE A 127 -7.69 -10.67 -1.09
CA ILE A 127 -6.72 -11.67 -1.58
C ILE A 127 -5.67 -11.94 -0.49
N PHE A 128 -5.25 -10.87 0.18
CA PHE A 128 -4.28 -10.92 1.25
C PHE A 128 -4.82 -11.63 2.51
N LEU A 129 -6.09 -11.43 2.83
CA LEU A 129 -6.75 -12.12 3.93
C LEU A 129 -7.51 -13.33 3.39
N SER A 130 -6.84 -14.31 2.78
CA SER A 130 -7.51 -15.44 2.10
C SER A 130 -8.55 -16.15 2.98
N ASP A 131 -8.27 -16.29 4.28
CA ASP A 131 -9.19 -16.90 5.26
C ASP A 131 -10.36 -15.96 5.62
N SER A 132 -10.20 -14.66 5.37
CA SER A 132 -11.15 -13.60 5.69
C SER A 132 -11.78 -12.94 4.46
N ILE A 133 -11.64 -13.52 3.25
CA ILE A 133 -12.30 -12.97 2.04
C ILE A 133 -13.81 -12.79 2.26
N LYS A 134 -14.44 -13.74 2.94
CA LYS A 134 -15.85 -13.66 3.31
C LYS A 134 -16.13 -12.47 4.23
N VAL A 135 -15.25 -12.23 5.20
CA VAL A 135 -15.38 -11.11 6.13
C VAL A 135 -15.25 -9.78 5.39
N VAL A 136 -14.27 -9.65 4.50
CA VAL A 136 -14.08 -8.43 3.70
C VAL A 136 -15.29 -8.18 2.80
N LEU A 137 -15.81 -9.22 2.13
CA LEU A 137 -17.02 -9.10 1.29
C LEU A 137 -18.27 -8.74 2.12
N ILE A 138 -18.42 -9.29 3.32
CA ILE A 138 -19.50 -8.93 4.25
C ILE A 138 -19.37 -7.46 4.66
N ILE A 139 -18.18 -6.99 5.03
CA ILE A 139 -17.94 -5.59 5.40
C ILE A 139 -18.27 -4.66 4.22
N LEU A 140 -17.80 -4.97 3.01
CA LEU A 140 -18.12 -4.19 1.81
C LEU A 140 -19.63 -4.19 1.52
N SER A 141 -20.31 -5.32 1.71
CA SER A 141 -21.76 -5.41 1.50
C SER A 141 -22.54 -4.58 2.52
N ILE A 142 -22.17 -4.66 3.80
CA ILE A 142 -22.76 -3.83 4.86
C ILE A 142 -22.52 -2.35 4.56
N TYR A 143 -21.30 -1.99 4.17
CA TYR A 143 -20.95 -0.61 3.85
C TYR A 143 -21.74 -0.07 2.65
N LEU A 144 -21.91 -0.88 1.60
CA LEU A 144 -22.76 -0.54 0.45
C LEU A 144 -24.21 -0.25 0.90
N VAL A 145 -24.78 -1.14 1.71
CA VAL A 145 -26.14 -0.97 2.25
C VAL A 145 -26.23 0.30 3.10
N LEU A 146 -25.25 0.56 3.97
CA LEU A 146 -25.21 1.77 4.80
C LEU A 146 -25.19 3.04 3.95
N ILE A 147 -24.36 3.12 2.90
CA ILE A 147 -24.31 4.27 1.99
C ILE A 147 -25.69 4.60 1.40
N TYR A 148 -26.48 3.59 1.04
CA TYR A 148 -27.79 3.80 0.45
C TYR A 148 -28.91 4.02 1.48
N ILE A 149 -28.77 3.52 2.72
CA ILE A 149 -29.76 3.73 3.79
C ILE A 149 -29.57 5.10 4.48
N LEU A 150 -28.33 5.54 4.70
CA LEU A 150 -28.03 6.78 5.45
C LEU A 150 -28.77 8.02 4.92
N PRO A 151 -28.87 8.29 3.61
CA PRO A 151 -29.61 9.44 3.09
C PRO A 151 -31.09 9.44 3.47
N ILE A 152 -31.69 8.26 3.64
CA ILE A 152 -33.11 8.11 4.06
C ILE A 152 -33.31 8.68 5.46
N ILE A 153 -32.37 8.38 6.36
CA ILE A 153 -32.40 8.75 7.78
C ILE A 153 -31.94 10.19 7.99
N LYS A 154 -30.92 10.65 7.25
CA LYS A 154 -30.33 11.99 7.40
C LYS A 154 -31.21 13.09 6.83
N PHE A 155 -31.83 12.86 5.67
CA PHE A 155 -32.65 13.87 4.98
C PHE A 155 -34.13 13.52 5.02
N LYS A 156 -34.70 13.36 6.21
CA LYS A 156 -36.13 13.02 6.39
C LYS A 156 -37.07 14.04 5.77
N ASP A 157 -36.69 15.31 5.79
CA ASP A 157 -37.50 16.43 5.30
C ASP A 157 -37.57 16.52 3.77
N VAL A 158 -36.72 15.79 3.06
CA VAL A 158 -36.68 15.78 1.59
C VAL A 158 -37.57 14.66 1.06
N ARG A 159 -38.57 15.02 0.24
CA ARG A 159 -39.46 14.03 -0.39
C ARG A 159 -38.77 13.32 -1.56
N GLY A 160 -38.93 12.00 -1.62
CA GLY A 160 -38.42 11.14 -2.70
C GLY A 160 -36.97 10.71 -2.48
N TYR A 161 -36.68 9.41 -2.69
CA TYR A 161 -35.36 8.85 -2.43
C TYR A 161 -34.26 9.45 -3.32
N LYS A 162 -34.56 9.65 -4.61
CA LYS A 162 -33.64 10.28 -5.57
C LYS A 162 -33.13 11.64 -5.07
N ASN A 163 -34.02 12.50 -4.58
CA ASN A 163 -33.69 13.83 -4.07
C ASN A 163 -32.84 13.75 -2.79
N LYS A 164 -33.06 12.72 -1.95
CA LYS A 164 -32.20 12.47 -0.76
C LYS A 164 -30.79 12.07 -1.17
N ILE A 165 -30.64 11.24 -2.20
CA ILE A 165 -29.33 10.85 -2.74
C ILE A 165 -28.61 12.04 -3.36
N GLU A 166 -29.31 12.87 -4.14
CA GLU A 166 -28.74 14.10 -4.70
C GLU A 166 -28.27 15.07 -3.59
N LYS A 167 -29.04 15.18 -2.50
CA LYS A 167 -28.62 15.98 -1.34
C LYS A 167 -27.42 15.38 -0.61
N GLU A 168 -27.32 14.04 -0.51
CA GLU A 168 -26.13 13.39 0.04
C GLU A 168 -24.91 13.67 -0.82
N LEU A 169 -25.04 13.60 -2.15
CA LEU A 169 -23.96 13.92 -3.09
C LEU A 169 -23.43 15.35 -2.91
N ILE A 170 -24.32 16.32 -2.72
CA ILE A 170 -23.92 17.71 -2.40
C ILE A 170 -23.14 17.74 -1.08
N SER A 171 -23.65 17.09 -0.03
CA SER A 171 -22.95 17.04 1.26
C SER A 171 -21.61 16.30 1.20
N LEU A 172 -21.46 15.31 0.32
CA LEU A 172 -20.21 14.60 0.12
C LEU A 172 -19.18 15.45 -0.62
N ASP A 173 -19.60 16.28 -1.57
CA ASP A 173 -18.70 17.22 -2.25
C ASP A 173 -18.20 18.30 -1.27
N GLU A 174 -19.09 18.79 -0.39
CA GLU A 174 -18.76 19.82 0.60
C GLU A 174 -17.95 19.30 1.80
N GLU A 175 -18.34 18.15 2.39
CA GLU A 175 -17.82 17.68 3.69
C GLU A 175 -17.38 16.20 3.68
N GLY A 176 -17.59 15.48 2.59
CA GLY A 176 -17.37 14.04 2.52
C GLY A 176 -15.91 13.61 2.41
N PHE A 177 -15.66 12.32 2.63
CA PHE A 177 -14.38 11.66 2.36
C PHE A 177 -14.19 11.38 0.86
N THR A 178 -14.11 12.43 0.06
CA THR A 178 -13.75 12.33 -1.37
C THR A 178 -12.24 12.44 -1.53
N LEU A 179 -11.68 11.91 -2.63
CA LEU A 179 -10.25 12.11 -2.94
C LEU A 179 -9.88 13.59 -3.02
N LYS A 180 -10.80 14.43 -3.52
CA LYS A 180 -10.63 15.88 -3.58
C LYS A 180 -10.51 16.48 -2.18
N ASN A 181 -11.40 16.09 -1.26
CA ASN A 181 -11.40 16.60 0.11
C ASN A 181 -10.21 16.07 0.90
N ILE A 182 -9.79 14.82 0.66
CA ILE A 182 -8.55 14.26 1.23
C ILE A 182 -7.33 15.04 0.70
N MET A 183 -7.26 15.31 -0.60
CA MET A 183 -6.15 16.06 -1.20
C MET A 183 -6.14 17.52 -0.76
N PHE A 184 -7.30 18.15 -0.62
CA PHE A 184 -7.47 19.49 -0.06
C PHE A 184 -7.04 19.52 1.40
N ALA A 185 -7.50 18.58 2.23
CA ALA A 185 -7.10 18.45 3.63
C ALA A 185 -5.59 18.25 3.72
N PHE A 186 -5.02 17.30 2.97
CA PHE A 186 -3.58 17.06 2.94
C PHE A 186 -2.79 18.32 2.56
N ARG A 187 -3.26 19.09 1.59
CA ARG A 187 -2.59 20.33 1.17
C ARG A 187 -2.72 21.45 2.20
N ASN A 188 -3.87 21.60 2.85
CA ASN A 188 -4.20 22.82 3.61
C ASN A 188 -4.20 22.63 5.14
N LEU A 189 -4.35 21.41 5.64
CA LEU A 189 -4.41 21.09 7.07
C LEU A 189 -3.17 20.29 7.51
N PRO A 190 -2.28 20.87 8.34
CA PRO A 190 -1.06 20.19 8.75
C PRO A 190 -1.33 18.92 9.58
N SER A 191 -2.38 18.91 10.41
CA SER A 191 -2.80 17.74 11.19
C SER A 191 -3.18 16.54 10.31
N SER A 192 -3.81 16.78 9.16
CA SER A 192 -4.20 15.74 8.23
C SER A 192 -2.99 15.05 7.59
N ARG A 193 -1.88 15.78 7.36
CA ARG A 193 -0.63 15.21 6.82
C ARG A 193 -0.02 14.22 7.80
N ILE A 194 0.02 14.58 9.09
CA ILE A 194 0.53 13.71 10.16
C ILE A 194 -0.38 12.49 10.32
N PHE A 195 -1.70 12.70 10.33
CA PHE A 195 -2.66 11.61 10.44
C PHE A 195 -2.55 10.63 9.27
N LEU A 196 -2.58 11.12 8.02
CA LEU A 196 -2.44 10.30 6.81
C LEU A 196 -1.11 9.54 6.78
N THR A 197 -0.04 10.19 7.26
CA THR A 197 1.27 9.56 7.44
C THR A 197 1.19 8.36 8.39
N ILE A 198 0.65 8.55 9.60
CA ILE A 198 0.51 7.48 10.60
C ILE A 198 -0.34 6.34 10.05
N VAL A 199 -1.49 6.67 9.45
CA VAL A 199 -2.39 5.69 8.84
C VAL A 199 -1.67 4.90 7.73
N THR A 200 -0.86 5.57 6.91
CA THR A 200 -0.08 4.90 5.85
C THR A 200 0.90 3.89 6.44
N PHE A 201 1.63 4.24 7.50
CA PHE A 201 2.53 3.31 8.19
C PHE A 201 1.80 2.11 8.79
N LEU A 202 0.68 2.35 9.48
CA LEU A 202 -0.12 1.30 10.12
C LEU A 202 -0.70 0.30 9.11
N ILE A 203 -1.11 0.78 7.93
CA ILE A 203 -1.67 -0.10 6.88
C ILE A 203 -0.57 -0.79 6.07
N MET A 204 0.55 -0.09 5.77
CA MET A 204 1.62 -0.68 4.97
C MET A 204 2.31 -1.85 5.67
N GLN A 205 2.58 -1.75 6.97
CA GLN A 205 3.30 -2.80 7.69
C GLN A 205 2.70 -4.21 7.53
N PRO A 206 1.41 -4.46 7.89
CA PRO A 206 0.83 -5.80 7.78
C PRO A 206 0.72 -6.25 6.32
N THR A 207 0.40 -5.33 5.41
CA THR A 207 0.26 -5.63 3.97
C THR A 207 1.59 -6.12 3.40
N VAL A 208 2.68 -5.40 3.66
CA VAL A 208 4.00 -5.73 3.13
C VAL A 208 4.59 -6.96 3.81
N HIS A 209 4.36 -7.13 5.12
CA HIS A 209 4.71 -8.36 5.81
C HIS A 209 4.06 -9.58 5.16
N LEU A 210 2.77 -9.52 4.87
CA LEU A 210 2.08 -10.62 4.23
C LEU A 210 2.61 -10.88 2.81
N ILE A 211 2.89 -9.84 2.02
CA ILE A 211 3.52 -10.00 0.69
C ILE A 211 4.85 -10.75 0.81
N GLY A 212 5.68 -10.41 1.80
CA GLY A 212 6.93 -11.13 2.08
C GLY A 212 6.71 -12.60 2.40
N HIS A 213 5.71 -12.90 3.23
CA HIS A 213 5.32 -14.27 3.57
C HIS A 213 4.85 -15.07 2.35
N MET A 214 3.99 -14.48 1.51
CA MET A 214 3.52 -15.09 0.27
C MET A 214 4.67 -15.33 -0.71
N ASN A 215 5.62 -14.41 -0.81
CA ASN A 215 6.77 -14.56 -1.67
C ASN A 215 7.62 -15.78 -1.25
N ALA A 216 7.85 -15.95 0.07
CA ALA A 216 8.52 -17.13 0.60
C ALA A 216 7.72 -18.42 0.34
N GLU A 217 6.39 -18.39 0.49
CA GLU A 217 5.54 -19.56 0.20
C GLU A 217 5.56 -19.95 -1.27
N LEU A 218 5.69 -18.99 -2.19
CA LEU A 218 5.72 -19.22 -3.63
C LEU A 218 7.13 -19.53 -4.17
N GLU A 219 8.17 -19.36 -3.35
CA GLU A 219 9.53 -19.66 -3.77
C GLU A 219 9.72 -21.16 -3.99
N ARG A 220 10.27 -21.51 -5.15
CA ARG A 220 10.52 -22.91 -5.56
C ARG A 220 11.99 -23.18 -5.84
N LYS A 221 12.81 -22.12 -5.96
CA LYS A 221 14.20 -22.21 -6.37
C LYS A 221 15.06 -22.01 -5.14
N PHE A 222 15.75 -23.05 -4.71
CA PHE A 222 16.61 -23.00 -3.54
C PHE A 222 18.00 -23.50 -3.86
N TYR A 223 18.95 -23.18 -3.01
CA TYR A 223 20.27 -23.78 -3.03
C TYR A 223 20.38 -24.81 -1.90
N VAL A 224 20.98 -25.96 -2.20
CA VAL A 224 21.30 -26.99 -1.21
C VAL A 224 22.81 -27.13 -1.08
N LEU A 225 23.26 -27.16 0.17
CA LEU A 225 24.63 -27.45 0.56
C LEU A 225 24.70 -28.88 1.08
N ASP A 226 25.71 -29.63 0.66
CA ASP A 226 26.03 -30.94 1.22
C ASP A 226 27.24 -30.78 2.15
N ILE A 227 26.99 -30.87 3.45
CA ILE A 227 28.02 -30.75 4.48
C ILE A 227 28.09 -32.09 5.21
N LYS A 228 29.19 -32.84 4.99
CA LYS A 228 29.46 -34.14 5.62
C LYS A 228 28.34 -35.18 5.39
N GLY A 229 27.70 -35.17 4.21
CA GLY A 229 26.63 -36.11 3.86
C GLY A 229 25.23 -35.70 4.36
N HIS A 230 25.10 -34.50 4.93
CA HIS A 230 23.84 -33.91 5.31
C HIS A 230 23.48 -32.75 4.40
N ASN A 231 22.24 -32.75 3.90
CA ASN A 231 21.72 -31.72 3.03
C ASN A 231 21.14 -30.58 3.87
N TYR A 232 21.55 -29.35 3.54
CA TYR A 232 21.04 -28.13 4.14
C TYR A 232 20.48 -27.22 3.05
N LEU A 233 19.29 -26.68 3.28
CA LEU A 233 18.68 -25.68 2.42
C LEU A 233 19.21 -24.29 2.80
N VAL A 234 19.67 -23.53 1.82
CA VAL A 234 19.98 -22.10 2.00
C VAL A 234 18.67 -21.34 1.90
N ILE A 235 18.25 -20.74 3.01
CA ILE A 235 17.00 -19.96 3.10
C ILE A 235 17.26 -18.51 2.69
N ASP A 236 18.38 -17.97 3.13
CA ASP A 236 18.69 -16.56 2.98
C ASP A 236 20.17 -16.25 3.19
N LYS A 237 20.58 -15.04 2.80
CA LYS A 237 21.90 -14.48 3.04
C LYS A 237 21.81 -13.39 4.12
N PHE A 238 22.68 -13.48 5.12
CA PHE A 238 22.83 -12.50 6.20
C PHE A 238 24.27 -12.00 6.22
N GLY A 239 24.52 -10.82 5.65
CA GLY A 239 25.88 -10.31 5.47
C GLY A 239 26.70 -11.27 4.62
N ASP A 240 27.86 -11.69 5.13
CA ASP A 240 28.71 -12.69 4.47
C ASP A 240 28.40 -14.13 4.92
N ASN A 241 27.22 -14.37 5.48
CA ASN A 241 26.81 -15.67 5.99
C ASN A 241 25.55 -16.18 5.30
N PHE A 242 25.37 -17.49 5.26
CA PHE A 242 24.10 -18.13 4.90
C PHE A 242 23.32 -18.53 6.15
N ILE A 243 22.01 -18.32 6.08
CA ILE A 243 21.06 -18.95 6.99
C ILE A 243 20.63 -20.26 6.34
N ILE A 244 20.99 -21.36 6.98
CA ILE A 244 20.75 -22.70 6.48
C ILE A 244 19.85 -23.49 7.44
N ALA A 245 19.09 -24.44 6.89
CA ALA A 245 18.28 -25.37 7.68
C ALA A 245 18.41 -26.81 7.17
N PRO A 246 18.37 -27.83 8.04
CA PRO A 246 18.39 -29.23 7.62
C PRO A 246 17.23 -29.56 6.67
N TYR A 247 17.55 -30.23 5.57
CA TYR A 247 16.59 -30.52 4.51
C TYR A 247 16.65 -31.99 4.06
N ASP A 248 15.52 -32.67 4.12
CA ASP A 248 15.37 -34.03 3.60
C ASP A 248 14.86 -33.97 2.14
N THR A 249 15.77 -34.21 1.21
CA THR A 249 15.51 -34.21 -0.24
C THR A 249 14.49 -35.26 -0.66
N LYS A 250 14.35 -36.38 0.07
CA LYS A 250 13.40 -37.45 -0.30
C LYS A 250 11.97 -37.09 0.09
N LYS A 251 11.80 -36.42 1.23
CA LYS A 251 10.49 -36.05 1.79
C LYS A 251 10.02 -34.64 1.43
N ASN A 252 10.90 -33.82 0.86
CA ASN A 252 10.67 -32.39 0.66
C ASN A 252 10.27 -31.69 1.97
N THR A 253 11.03 -32.00 3.03
CA THR A 253 10.74 -31.49 4.38
C THR A 253 11.95 -30.77 4.96
N MET A 254 11.70 -29.63 5.60
CA MET A 254 12.69 -28.83 6.30
C MET A 254 12.39 -28.84 7.80
N LYS A 255 13.44 -28.93 8.63
CA LYS A 255 13.33 -28.69 10.07
C LYS A 255 13.53 -27.20 10.36
N GLN A 256 12.77 -26.64 11.31
CA GLN A 256 12.91 -25.24 11.74
C GLN A 256 14.08 -25.07 12.73
N GLU A 257 15.24 -25.59 12.35
CA GLU A 257 16.50 -25.46 13.07
C GLU A 257 17.45 -24.69 12.18
N PHE A 258 17.87 -23.50 12.60
CA PHE A 258 18.64 -22.59 11.76
C PHE A 258 20.09 -22.52 12.22
N GLN A 259 21.01 -22.58 11.27
CA GLN A 259 22.43 -22.37 11.51
C GLN A 259 22.90 -21.22 10.62
N ILE A 260 23.83 -20.43 11.15
CA ILE A 260 24.55 -19.42 10.38
C ILE A 260 25.90 -20.02 10.01
N ILE A 261 26.20 -20.09 8.73
CA ILE A 261 27.53 -20.48 8.24
C ILE A 261 28.15 -19.32 7.47
N GLU A 262 29.45 -19.10 7.65
CA GLU A 262 30.17 -18.09 6.87
C GLU A 262 30.34 -18.56 5.43
N ILE A 263 30.19 -17.63 4.48
CA ILE A 263 30.45 -17.86 3.06
C ILE A 263 31.96 -17.73 2.84
N LYS A 264 32.71 -18.69 3.39
CA LYS A 264 34.14 -18.85 3.13
C LYS A 264 34.32 -19.97 2.12
N SER A 265 34.98 -19.65 1.02
CA SER A 265 35.26 -20.58 -0.06
C SER A 265 36.69 -20.31 -0.51
N ASP A 266 37.57 -21.26 -0.28
CA ASP A 266 38.93 -21.22 -0.81
C ASP A 266 39.00 -22.07 -2.09
N PHE A 267 40.01 -21.85 -2.92
CA PHE A 267 40.21 -22.66 -4.14
C PHE A 267 40.36 -24.15 -3.84
N ASP A 268 40.97 -24.48 -2.69
CA ASP A 268 41.24 -25.87 -2.28
C ASP A 268 40.03 -26.53 -1.58
N SER A 269 39.08 -25.73 -1.08
CA SER A 269 37.90 -26.18 -0.35
C SER A 269 36.65 -25.37 -0.75
N PRO A 270 36.22 -25.46 -2.02
CA PRO A 270 35.16 -24.61 -2.52
C PRO A 270 33.83 -24.95 -1.85
N LEU A 271 33.08 -23.91 -1.47
CA LEU A 271 31.71 -24.08 -0.99
C LEU A 271 30.79 -24.40 -2.17
N VAL A 272 30.48 -25.69 -2.37
CA VAL A 272 29.64 -26.15 -3.47
C VAL A 272 28.17 -26.18 -3.05
N TYR A 273 27.35 -25.37 -3.72
CA TYR A 273 25.90 -25.42 -3.60
C TYR A 273 25.25 -25.87 -4.91
N LYS A 274 24.18 -26.66 -4.80
CA LYS A 274 23.38 -27.14 -5.93
C LYS A 274 22.05 -26.42 -5.95
N LYS A 275 21.72 -25.82 -7.10
CA LYS A 275 20.38 -25.26 -7.31
C LYS A 275 19.39 -26.40 -7.47
N ILE A 276 18.31 -26.37 -6.69
CA ILE A 276 17.19 -27.29 -6.81
C ILE A 276 15.91 -26.51 -7.12
N ILE A 277 14.99 -27.16 -7.83
CA ILE A 277 13.64 -26.66 -8.07
C ILE A 277 12.68 -27.62 -7.38
N LEU A 278 11.96 -27.11 -6.38
CA LEU A 278 10.96 -27.89 -5.67
C LEU A 278 9.66 -27.93 -6.47
N PRO A 279 9.02 -29.11 -6.60
CA PRO A 279 7.73 -29.22 -7.30
C PRO A 279 6.60 -28.54 -6.50
N ASP A 280 6.66 -28.64 -5.17
CA ASP A 280 5.65 -28.13 -4.23
C ASP A 280 6.27 -27.21 -3.17
N LYS A 281 5.41 -26.55 -2.39
CA LYS A 281 5.84 -25.77 -1.22
C LYS A 281 6.58 -26.63 -0.18
N ILE A 282 7.51 -26.00 0.54
CA ILE A 282 8.29 -26.66 1.59
C ILE A 282 7.35 -27.10 2.71
N LYS A 283 7.51 -28.35 3.16
CA LYS A 283 6.79 -28.88 4.32
C LYS A 283 7.67 -28.73 5.56
N PHE A 284 7.11 -28.21 6.64
CA PHE A 284 7.82 -28.02 7.89
C PHE A 284 7.55 -29.21 8.82
N ILE A 285 8.62 -29.82 9.35
CA ILE A 285 8.50 -30.77 10.46
C ILE A 285 8.48 -29.94 11.74
N GLN A 286 7.30 -29.76 12.33
CA GLN A 286 7.21 -29.18 13.67
C GLN A 286 7.67 -30.23 14.67
N ASP A 287 8.73 -29.91 15.42
CA ASP A 287 9.11 -30.73 16.54
C ASP A 287 8.05 -30.56 17.64
N LYS A 288 7.40 -31.66 18.05
CA LYS A 288 6.33 -31.65 19.07
C LYS A 288 6.84 -31.30 20.48
N SER A 289 8.12 -30.93 20.62
CA SER A 289 8.80 -30.71 21.90
C SER A 289 8.50 -29.37 22.58
N ASN A 290 7.83 -28.41 21.92
CA ASN A 290 7.56 -27.07 22.49
C ASN A 290 6.06 -26.79 22.69
N LYS A 291 5.27 -27.81 23.04
CA LYS A 291 3.97 -27.62 23.71
C LYS A 291 4.12 -27.91 25.20
N ASN A 292 4.69 -26.96 25.93
CA ASN A 292 4.51 -26.82 27.38
C ASN A 292 3.98 -25.42 27.65
#